data_AF-A0AA95K7W8-F1
#
_entry.id   AF-A0AA95K7W8-F1
#
_cell.length_a   1.000
_cell.length_b   1.000
_cell.length_c   1.000
_cell.angle_alpha   90.00
_cell.angle_beta   90.00
_cell.angle_gamma   90.00
#
_symmetry.space_group_name_H-M   'P 1'
#
loop_
_entity.id
_entity.type
_entity.pdbx_description
1 polymer ?
#
loop_
_entity_poly.entity_id
_entity_poly.type
_entity_poly.pdbx_seq_one_letter_code
_entity_poly.pdbx_strand_id
1 'polypeptide(L)'
;MDKTKNKYRLSLPIPDSVLQQIDQLVAEKRADGEPNSTSNRTVIAMEMLKIGCLVMQKRRDNKDNAEPKITLDDKLALIAKSVLKIEFMENLLFYATKKDQEKASQYMSDENYQKFLEEIEYKLSYFFKEK
;
A
#
# COMPACT_ATOMS: atom_id res chain seq x y z
N MET A 1 -33.41 -35.03 -12.27
CA MET A 1 -31.98 -35.37 -12.20
C MET A 1 -31.41 -34.73 -10.95
N ASP A 2 -31.17 -35.56 -9.93
CA ASP A 2 -30.58 -35.11 -8.66
C ASP A 2 -29.18 -34.53 -8.90
N LYS A 3 -28.99 -33.26 -8.55
CA LYS A 3 -27.65 -32.70 -8.40
C LYS A 3 -27.07 -33.27 -7.11
N THR A 4 -26.44 -34.43 -7.20
CA THR A 4 -25.58 -34.96 -6.13
C THR A 4 -24.56 -33.87 -5.78
N LYS A 5 -24.78 -33.18 -4.65
CA LYS A 5 -23.79 -32.26 -4.08
C LYS A 5 -22.62 -33.13 -3.64
N ASN A 6 -21.65 -33.33 -4.52
CA ASN A 6 -20.42 -34.06 -4.18
C ASN A 6 -19.75 -33.34 -3.01
N LYS A 7 -19.84 -33.93 -1.81
CA LYS A 7 -19.14 -33.48 -0.62
C LYS A 7 -17.73 -34.06 -0.67
N TYR A 8 -16.75 -33.22 -0.92
CA TYR A 8 -15.35 -33.62 -0.89
C TYR A 8 -14.80 -33.47 0.53
N ARG A 9 -14.04 -34.48 0.98
CA ARG A 9 -13.29 -34.43 2.24
C ARG A 9 -11.83 -34.12 1.93
N LEU A 10 -11.28 -33.11 2.60
CA LEU A 10 -9.89 -32.71 2.50
C LEU A 10 -9.21 -32.99 3.84
N SER A 11 -8.06 -33.67 3.80
CA SER A 11 -7.17 -33.84 4.95
C SER A 11 -5.82 -33.24 4.58
N LEU A 12 -5.34 -32.30 5.38
CA LEU A 12 -4.11 -31.56 5.12
C LEU A 12 -3.35 -31.39 6.45
N PRO A 13 -2.05 -31.71 6.51
CA PRO A 13 -1.22 -31.32 7.64
C PRO A 13 -1.04 -29.80 7.63
N ILE A 14 -1.27 -29.15 8.78
CA ILE A 14 -1.10 -27.71 8.94
C ILE A 14 -0.07 -27.41 10.03
N PRO A 15 0.66 -26.27 9.94
CA PRO A 15 1.53 -25.81 11.02
C PRO A 15 0.74 -25.56 12.32
N ASP A 16 1.41 -25.72 13.47
CA ASP A 16 0.81 -25.50 14.79
C ASP A 16 0.26 -24.07 14.95
N SER A 17 0.96 -23.07 14.37
CA SER A 17 0.49 -21.68 14.38
C SER A 17 -0.88 -21.48 13.72
N VAL A 18 -1.20 -22.24 12.68
CA VAL A 18 -2.51 -22.19 12.02
C VAL A 18 -3.57 -22.89 12.86
N LEU A 19 -3.21 -24.01 13.50
CA LEU A 19 -4.11 -24.72 14.41
C LEU A 19 -4.49 -23.85 15.62
N GLN A 20 -3.52 -23.16 16.20
CA GLN A 20 -3.75 -22.24 17.34
C GLN A 20 -4.73 -21.12 16.97
N GLN A 21 -4.63 -20.54 15.78
CA GLN A 21 -5.57 -19.52 15.31
C GLN A 21 -6.99 -20.08 15.12
N ILE A 22 -7.11 -21.29 14.56
CA ILE A 22 -8.41 -21.97 14.44
C ILE A 22 -9.01 -22.19 15.83
N ASP A 23 -8.22 -22.65 16.79
CA ASP A 23 -8.67 -22.89 18.17
C ASP A 23 -9.12 -21.63 18.87
N GLN A 24 -8.38 -20.53 18.69
CA GLN A 24 -8.77 -19.23 19.22
C GLN A 24 -10.13 -18.77 18.67
N LEU A 25 -10.34 -18.84 17.35
CA LEU A 25 -11.61 -18.46 16.72
C LEU A 25 -12.78 -19.36 17.15
N VAL A 26 -12.52 -20.65 17.38
CA VAL A 26 -13.52 -21.57 17.94
C VAL A 26 -13.89 -21.16 19.37
N ALA A 27 -12.91 -20.81 20.20
CA ALA A 27 -13.15 -20.36 21.57
C ALA A 27 -13.94 -19.05 21.60
N GLU A 28 -13.60 -18.08 20.75
CA GLU A 28 -14.30 -16.80 20.60
C GLU A 28 -15.78 -17.02 20.23
N LYS A 29 -16.07 -17.79 19.18
CA LYS A 29 -17.48 -18.08 18.80
C LYS A 29 -18.26 -18.81 19.90
N ARG A 30 -17.61 -19.68 20.67
CA ARG A 30 -18.26 -20.34 21.82
C ARG A 30 -18.54 -19.39 22.96
N ALA A 31 -17.65 -18.43 23.22
CA ALA A 31 -17.87 -17.38 24.21
C ALA A 31 -19.09 -16.51 23.84
N ASP A 32 -19.31 -16.30 22.54
CA ASP A 32 -20.49 -15.60 22.01
C ASP A 32 -21.80 -16.44 22.04
N GLY A 33 -21.73 -17.68 22.54
CA GLY A 33 -22.88 -18.57 22.65
C GLY A 33 -23.27 -19.27 21.34
N GLU A 34 -22.41 -19.28 20.32
CA GLU A 34 -22.70 -19.98 19.07
C GLU A 34 -22.76 -21.52 19.25
N PRO A 35 -23.68 -22.20 18.55
CA PRO A 35 -23.83 -23.65 18.64
C PRO A 35 -22.61 -24.39 18.11
N ASN A 36 -22.35 -25.58 18.65
CA ASN A 36 -21.22 -26.45 18.23
C ASN A 36 -21.21 -26.78 16.73
N SER A 37 -22.36 -26.70 16.05
CA SER A 37 -22.47 -26.89 14.61
C SER A 37 -21.76 -25.79 13.80
N THR A 38 -21.59 -24.59 14.35
CA THR A 38 -20.87 -23.45 13.73
C THR A 38 -19.54 -23.17 14.42
N SER A 39 -19.41 -23.48 15.72
CA SER A 39 -18.22 -23.26 16.53
C SER A 39 -17.36 -24.53 16.68
N ASN A 40 -16.91 -25.09 15.55
CA ASN A 40 -15.96 -26.21 15.52
C ASN A 40 -14.83 -25.98 14.51
N ARG A 41 -13.70 -26.66 14.75
CA ARG A 41 -12.46 -26.51 13.96
C ARG A 41 -12.68 -26.70 12.46
N THR A 42 -13.49 -27.68 12.06
CA THR A 42 -13.74 -27.96 10.63
C THR A 42 -14.49 -26.82 9.95
N VAL A 43 -15.50 -26.24 10.62
CA VAL A 43 -16.25 -25.12 10.09
C VAL A 43 -15.38 -23.88 9.96
N ILE A 44 -14.62 -23.54 11.02
CA ILE A 44 -13.69 -22.41 11.00
C ILE A 44 -12.61 -22.59 9.93
N ALA A 45 -11.98 -23.77 9.84
CA ALA A 45 -10.98 -24.06 8.82
C ALA A 45 -11.55 -23.93 7.40
N MET A 46 -12.81 -24.34 7.20
CA MET A 46 -13.51 -24.18 5.92
C MET A 46 -13.82 -22.72 5.60
N GLU A 47 -14.21 -21.91 6.59
CA GLU A 47 -14.40 -20.45 6.44
C GLU A 47 -13.09 -19.77 6.06
N MET A 48 -12.01 -20.06 6.78
CA MET A 48 -10.67 -19.54 6.48
C MET A 48 -10.21 -19.95 5.07
N LEU A 49 -10.42 -21.20 4.67
CA LEU A 49 -10.07 -21.68 3.33
C LEU A 49 -10.85 -20.94 2.24
N LYS A 50 -12.16 -20.73 2.43
CA LYS A 50 -13.00 -19.95 1.49
C LYS A 50 -12.50 -18.51 1.35
N ILE A 51 -12.20 -17.85 2.47
CA ILE A 51 -11.66 -16.48 2.46
C ILE A 51 -10.32 -16.45 1.74
N GLY A 52 -9.42 -17.41 2.05
CA GLY A 52 -8.13 -17.56 1.37
C GLY A 52 -8.28 -17.71 -0.15
N CYS A 53 -9.19 -18.56 -0.61
CA CYS A 53 -9.50 -18.72 -2.02
C CYS A 53 -10.00 -17.42 -2.66
N LEU A 54 -10.92 -16.70 -2.01
CA LEU A 54 -11.44 -15.42 -2.50
C LEU A 54 -10.34 -14.36 -2.60
N VAL A 55 -9.45 -14.26 -1.61
CA VAL A 55 -8.32 -13.32 -1.63
C VAL A 55 -7.35 -13.69 -2.75
N MET A 56 -7.06 -14.98 -2.93
CA MET A 56 -6.18 -15.45 -4.01
C MET A 56 -6.77 -15.18 -5.39
N GLN A 57 -8.08 -15.34 -5.57
CA GLN A 57 -8.79 -14.98 -6.79
C GLN A 57 -8.72 -13.48 -7.05
N LYS A 58 -9.13 -12.65 -6.07
CA LYS A 58 -9.04 -11.19 -6.19
C LYS A 58 -7.62 -10.70 -6.51
N ARG A 59 -6.59 -11.31 -5.92
CA ARG A 59 -5.18 -10.98 -6.23
C ARG A 59 -4.79 -11.37 -7.65
N ARG A 60 -5.37 -12.44 -8.22
CA ARG A 60 -5.15 -12.83 -9.62
C ARG A 60 -5.89 -11.89 -10.57
N ASP A 61 -7.14 -11.57 -10.26
CA ASP A 61 -7.97 -10.67 -11.07
C ASP A 61 -7.41 -9.24 -11.05
N ASN A 62 -6.84 -8.82 -9.92
CA ASN A 62 -6.13 -7.54 -9.79
C ASN A 62 -4.69 -7.56 -10.37
N LYS A 63 -4.21 -8.65 -10.99
CA LYS A 63 -2.94 -8.57 -11.74
C LYS A 63 -3.06 -7.69 -12.98
N ASP A 64 -4.26 -7.57 -13.54
CA ASP A 64 -4.54 -6.67 -14.68
C ASP A 64 -4.86 -5.23 -14.22
N ASN A 65 -5.15 -5.04 -12.93
CA ASN A 65 -5.26 -3.74 -12.24
C ASN A 65 -4.23 -3.65 -11.11
N ALA A 66 -2.97 -3.99 -11.42
CA ALA A 66 -1.90 -3.71 -10.48
C ALA A 66 -1.91 -2.20 -10.22
N GLU A 67 -2.10 -1.78 -8.96
CA GLU A 67 -1.62 -0.46 -8.53
C GLU A 67 -0.26 -0.25 -9.19
N PRO A 68 0.01 0.92 -9.81
CA PRO A 68 1.30 1.16 -10.43
C PRO A 68 2.34 0.71 -9.42
N LYS A 69 3.24 -0.19 -9.82
CA LYS A 69 4.26 -0.73 -8.94
C LYS A 69 5.20 0.43 -8.61
N ILE A 70 4.80 1.28 -7.67
CA ILE A 70 5.57 2.42 -7.20
C ILE A 70 6.78 1.80 -6.51
N THR A 71 7.90 1.80 -7.22
CA THR A 71 9.15 1.26 -6.75
C THR A 71 9.67 2.09 -5.57
N LEU A 72 10.65 1.57 -4.83
CA LEU A 72 11.29 2.37 -3.79
C LEU A 72 11.91 3.65 -4.38
N ASP A 73 12.49 3.54 -5.58
CA ASP A 73 13.08 4.67 -6.30
C ASP A 73 12.03 5.72 -6.66
N ASP A 74 10.83 5.32 -7.12
CA ASP A 74 9.73 6.26 -7.39
C ASP A 74 9.30 7.01 -6.13
N LYS A 75 9.25 6.34 -4.98
CA LYS A 75 8.92 6.97 -3.69
C LYS A 75 10.02 7.94 -3.27
N LEU A 76 11.29 7.57 -3.42
CA LEU A 76 12.42 8.41 -3.06
C LEU A 76 12.55 9.62 -3.98
N ALA A 77 12.31 9.45 -5.28
CA ALA A 77 12.25 10.54 -6.26
C ALA A 77 11.14 11.53 -5.91
N LEU A 78 9.95 11.03 -5.54
CA LEU A 78 8.85 11.88 -5.10
C LEU A 78 9.21 12.69 -3.84
N ILE A 79 9.78 12.04 -2.82
CA ILE A 79 10.20 12.72 -1.58
C ILE A 79 11.28 13.76 -1.88
N ALA A 80 12.29 13.42 -2.67
CA ALA A 80 13.37 14.33 -3.04
C ALA A 80 12.83 15.55 -3.81
N LYS A 81 11.91 15.33 -4.77
CA LYS A 81 11.23 16.40 -5.51
C LYS A 81 10.47 17.34 -4.57
N SER A 82 9.75 16.79 -3.59
CA SER A 82 9.01 17.58 -2.60
C SER A 82 9.94 18.40 -1.71
N VAL A 83 11.04 17.80 -1.20
CA VAL A 83 12.00 18.51 -0.34
C VAL A 83 12.65 19.67 -1.09
N LEU A 84 13.12 19.45 -2.32
CA LEU A 84 13.75 20.51 -3.12
C LEU A 84 12.77 21.67 -3.39
N LYS A 85 11.52 21.36 -3.73
CA LYS A 85 10.48 22.40 -3.92
C LYS A 85 10.17 23.18 -2.64
N ILE A 86 10.17 22.52 -1.50
CA ILE A 86 9.96 23.18 -0.20
C ILE A 86 11.12 24.12 0.12
N GLU A 87 12.36 23.69 -0.11
CA GLU A 87 13.56 24.55 0.08
C GLU A 87 13.45 25.84 -0.74
N PHE A 88 13.00 25.77 -1.99
CA PHE A 88 12.76 26.95 -2.82
C PHE A 88 11.69 27.86 -2.24
N MET A 89 10.56 27.31 -1.80
CA MET A 89 9.50 28.10 -1.17
C MET A 89 9.95 28.73 0.17
N GLU A 90 10.77 28.03 0.95
CA GLU A 90 11.30 28.53 2.22
C GLU A 90 12.27 29.70 1.98
N ASN A 91 13.18 29.57 1.01
CA ASN A 91 14.08 30.65 0.61
C ASN A 91 13.31 31.88 0.12
N LEU A 92 12.28 31.67 -0.71
CA LEU A 92 11.41 32.74 -1.16
C LEU A 92 10.71 33.45 0.01
N LEU A 93 10.13 32.69 0.94
CA LEU A 93 9.47 33.23 2.13
C LEU A 93 10.46 34.00 3.01
N PHE A 94 11.69 33.50 3.15
CA PHE A 94 12.75 34.18 3.90
C PHE A 94 13.08 35.56 3.31
N TYR A 95 13.27 35.66 1.99
CA TYR A 95 13.54 36.96 1.35
C TYR A 95 12.34 37.91 1.42
N ALA A 96 11.13 37.38 1.24
CA ALA A 96 9.90 38.16 1.35
C ALA A 96 9.69 38.75 2.77
N THR A 97 10.01 37.98 3.82
CA THR A 97 9.86 38.42 5.22
C THR A 97 10.97 39.37 5.68
N LYS A 98 12.20 39.24 5.15
CA LYS A 98 13.34 40.13 5.45
C LYS A 98 13.27 41.50 4.76
N LYS A 99 12.20 41.80 4.01
CA LYS A 99 12.02 43.02 3.19
C LYS A 99 13.07 43.20 2.09
N ASP A 100 13.73 42.13 1.66
CA ASP A 100 14.60 42.16 0.48
C ASP A 100 13.73 41.95 -0.77
N GLN A 101 12.92 42.97 -1.09
CA GLN A 101 11.93 42.92 -2.17
C GLN A 101 12.57 42.70 -3.54
N GLU A 102 13.81 43.16 -3.73
CA GLU A 102 14.54 43.02 -4.98
C GLU A 102 14.97 41.55 -5.19
N LYS A 103 15.55 40.91 -4.16
CA LYS A 103 15.87 39.48 -4.23
C LYS A 103 14.63 38.59 -4.30
N ALA A 104 13.56 38.92 -3.57
CA ALA A 104 12.32 38.16 -3.63
C ALA A 104 11.69 38.21 -5.03
N SER A 105 11.68 39.40 -5.67
CA SER A 105 11.18 39.58 -7.04
C SER A 105 12.06 38.88 -8.06
N GLN A 106 13.38 38.89 -7.86
CA GLN A 106 14.33 38.15 -8.69
C GLN A 106 14.11 36.64 -8.55
N TYR A 107 13.92 36.12 -7.33
CA TYR A 107 13.62 34.70 -7.08
C TYR A 107 12.28 34.24 -7.66
N MET A 108 11.30 35.15 -7.72
CA MET A 108 9.94 34.92 -8.27
C MET A 108 9.86 35.09 -9.78
N SER A 109 10.93 35.49 -10.47
CA SER A 109 10.86 35.63 -11.92
C SER A 109 10.58 34.28 -12.56
N ASP A 110 9.73 34.27 -13.59
CA ASP A 110 9.39 33.05 -14.33
C ASP A 110 10.67 32.35 -14.83
N GLU A 111 11.66 33.11 -15.26
CA GLU A 111 12.94 32.57 -15.73
C GLU A 111 13.71 31.82 -14.62
N ASN A 112 13.78 32.36 -13.41
CA ASN A 112 14.50 31.73 -12.31
C ASN A 112 13.73 30.54 -11.73
N TYR A 113 12.40 30.61 -11.72
CA TYR A 113 11.57 29.47 -11.35
C TYR A 113 11.71 28.32 -12.35
N GLN A 114 11.77 28.61 -13.66
CA GLN A 114 12.01 27.58 -14.68
C GLN A 114 13.40 26.96 -14.54
N LYS A 115 14.46 27.77 -14.37
CA LYS A 115 15.82 27.26 -14.11
C LYS A 115 15.87 26.36 -12.88
N PHE A 116 15.15 26.71 -11.83
CA PHE A 116 15.04 25.89 -10.63
C PHE A 116 14.33 24.55 -10.89
N LEU A 117 13.25 24.54 -11.67
CA LEU A 117 12.56 23.30 -12.06
C LEU A 117 13.47 22.40 -12.90
N GLU A 118 14.19 22.97 -13.87
CA GLU A 118 15.18 22.26 -14.68
C GLU A 118 16.30 21.66 -13.82
N GLU A 119 16.78 22.39 -12.80
CA GLU A 119 17.80 21.90 -11.88
C GLU A 119 17.27 20.74 -11.01
N ILE A 120 16.01 20.80 -10.55
CA ILE A 120 15.37 19.67 -9.87
C ILE A 120 15.31 18.46 -10.80
N GLU A 121 14.85 18.63 -12.04
CA GLU A 121 14.74 17.52 -13.00
C GLU A 121 16.10 16.92 -13.33
N TYR A 122 17.13 17.74 -13.49
CA TYR A 122 18.51 17.28 -13.66
C TYR A 122 19.00 16.46 -12.45
N LYS A 123 18.82 16.97 -11.23
CA LYS A 123 19.22 16.25 -10.00
C LYS A 123 18.45 14.95 -9.85
N LEU A 124 17.14 14.95 -10.08
CA LEU A 124 16.31 13.77 -9.98
C LEU A 124 16.71 12.74 -11.03
N SER A 125 16.87 13.12 -12.30
CA SER A 125 17.28 12.20 -13.38
C SER A 125 18.71 11.66 -13.22
N TYR A 126 19.60 12.40 -12.56
CA TYR A 126 20.94 11.93 -12.23
C TYR A 126 20.94 10.80 -11.19
N PHE A 127 20.12 10.92 -10.14
CA PHE A 127 20.08 9.95 -9.02
C PHE A 127 19.03 8.85 -9.20
N PHE A 128 17.91 9.16 -9.83
CA PHE A 128 16.80 8.28 -10.09
C PHE A 128 16.67 8.14 -11.61
N LYS A 129 16.93 6.93 -12.12
CA LYS A 129 16.66 6.64 -13.54
C LYS A 129 15.15 6.63 -13.73
N GLU A 130 14.58 7.74 -14.16
CA GLU A 130 13.22 7.75 -14.69
C GLU A 130 13.20 6.76 -15.88
N LYS A 131 12.35 5.73 -15.79
CA LYS A 131 12.16 4.71 -16.83
C LYS A 131 11.04 5.12 -17.78
#